data_AF-A0A1R0G632-F1
#
_entry.id   AF-A0A1R0G632-F1
#
_cell.length_a   1.000
_cell.length_b   1.000
_cell.length_c   1.000
_cell.angle_alpha   90.00
_cell.angle_beta   90.00
_cell.angle_gamma   90.00
#
_symmetry.space_group_name_H-M   'P 1'
#
loop_
_entity.id
_entity.type
_entity.pdbx_description
1 polymer ?
#
loop_
_entity_poly.entity_id
_entity_poly.type
_entity_poly.pdbx_seq_one_letter_code
_entity_poly.pdbx_strand_id
1 'polypeptide(L)' 'MKYVTPDERHEGKALALLLARKDLYESAKAANPSRWSGNTRNWQLAEAVYLNPERPDARAAMAC' A
#
# COMPACT_ATOMS: atom_id res chain seq x y z
N MET A 1 4.21 -6.79 1.85
CA MET A 1 3.14 -6.92 2.87
C MET A 1 3.12 -5.72 3.80
N LYS A 2 1.96 -5.12 4.12
CA LYS A 2 1.83 -3.90 4.95
C LYS A 2 1.35 -4.15 6.40
N TYR A 3 1.40 -5.41 6.87
CA TYR A 3 1.00 -5.84 8.22
C TYR A 3 -0.34 -5.25 8.69
N VAL A 4 -1.37 -5.50 7.90
CA VAL A 4 -2.77 -5.19 8.22
C VAL A 4 -3.52 -6.52 8.12
N THR A 5 -4.30 -6.87 9.14
CA THR A 5 -5.12 -8.09 9.10
C THR A 5 -6.38 -7.86 8.25
N PRO A 6 -7.03 -8.93 7.75
CA PRO A 6 -8.32 -8.81 7.10
C PRO A 6 -9.36 -8.07 7.95
N ASP A 7 -9.41 -8.37 9.26
CA ASP A 7 -10.36 -7.75 10.19
C ASP A 7 -10.09 -6.25 10.37
N GLU A 8 -8.83 -5.84 10.56
CA GLU A 8 -8.47 -4.41 10.62
C GLU A 8 -8.84 -3.65 9.33
N ARG A 9 -8.82 -4.35 8.19
CA ARG A 9 -9.26 -3.76 6.92
C ARG A 9 -10.78 -3.66 6.83
N HIS A 10 -11.51 -4.71 7.22
CA HIS A 10 -12.96 -4.72 7.23
C HIS A 10 -13.55 -3.72 8.23
N GLU A 11 -12.87 -3.49 9.35
CA GLU A 11 -13.23 -2.48 10.35
C GLU A 11 -12.79 -1.05 9.96
N GLY A 12 -12.15 -0.86 8.80
CA GLY A 12 -11.69 0.45 8.33
C GLY A 12 -10.46 1.02 9.08
N LYS A 13 -9.88 0.27 10.02
CA LYS A 13 -8.71 0.67 10.83
C LYS A 13 -7.41 0.71 10.03
N ALA A 14 -7.36 0.00 8.91
CA ALA A 14 -6.18 -0.10 8.05
C ALA A 14 -5.57 1.25 7.68
N LEU A 15 -6.39 2.23 7.31
CA LEU A 15 -5.90 3.54 6.87
C LEU A 15 -5.19 4.28 8.00
N ALA A 16 -5.83 4.37 9.17
CA ALA A 16 -5.28 5.04 10.34
C ALA A 16 -3.97 4.39 10.82
N LEU A 17 -3.93 3.05 10.85
CA LEU A 17 -2.73 2.29 11.23
C LEU A 17 -1.55 2.57 10.29
N LEU A 18 -1.82 2.62 8.99
CA LEU A 18 -0.80 2.85 7.98
C LEU A 18 -0.29 4.29 7.95
N LEU A 19 -1.17 5.27 8.20
CA LEU A 19 -0.77 6.67 8.38
C LEU A 19 0.13 6.84 9.60
N ALA A 20 -0.26 6.29 10.76
CA ALA A 20 0.57 6.35 11.97
C ALA A 20 1.97 5.73 11.76
N ARG A 21 2.07 4.61 11.01
CA ARG A 21 3.36 4.00 10.67
C ARG A 21 4.19 4.88 9.73
N LYS A 22 3.55 5.56 8.78
CA LYS A 22 4.23 6.51 7.91
C LYS A 22 4.88 7.62 8.73
N ASP A 23 4.11 8.26 9.61
CA ASP A 23 4.57 9.38 10.42
C ASP A 23 5.71 8.96 11.36
N LEU A 24 5.61 7.76 11.96
CA LEU A 24 6.66 7.20 12.80
C LEU A 24 7.97 7.01 12.02
N TYR A 25 7.89 6.46 10.81
CA TYR A 25 9.07 6.19 9.98
C TYR A 25 9.70 7.48 9.45
N GLU A 26 8.88 8.46 9.07
CA GLU A 26 9.35 9.78 8.65
C GLU A 26 10.05 10.51 9.79
N SER A 27 9.47 10.49 10.99
CA SER A 27 10.08 11.05 12.20
C SER A 27 11.40 10.36 12.55
N ALA A 28 11.46 9.03 12.49
CA ALA A 28 12.67 8.27 12.75
C ALA A 28 13.77 8.53 11.70
N LYS A 29 13.39 8.74 10.43
CA LYS A 29 14.34 9.13 9.39
C LYS A 29 14.87 10.55 9.60
N ALA A 30 14.02 11.50 9.96
CA ALA A 30 14.44 12.85 10.27
C ALA A 30 15.41 12.91 11.46
N ALA A 31 15.18 12.08 12.48
CA ALA A 31 16.01 12.03 13.68
C ALA A 31 17.41 11.43 13.45
N ASN A 32 17.56 10.46 12.54
CA ASN A 32 18.86 9.85 12.23
C ASN A 32 18.99 9.52 10.74
N PRO A 33 19.26 10.51 9.87
CA PRO A 33 19.28 10.30 8.42
C PRO A 33 20.36 9.32 7.94
N SER A 34 21.52 9.26 8.59
CA SER A 34 22.64 8.39 8.18
C SER A 34 22.32 6.90 8.30
N ARG A 35 21.35 6.53 9.14
CA ARG A 35 20.84 5.17 9.29
C ARG A 35 19.95 4.72 8.12
N TRP A 36 19.56 5.63 7.23
CA TRP A 36 18.65 5.34 6.12
C TRP A 36 19.37 5.53 4.78
N SER A 37 19.46 4.46 3.99
CA SER A 37 20.03 4.52 2.64
C SER A 37 19.13 5.19 1.60
N GLY A 38 17.86 5.46 1.94
CA GLY A 38 16.88 5.98 0.99
C GLY A 38 15.54 6.31 1.63
N ASN A 39 14.47 6.18 0.85
CA ASN A 39 13.12 6.51 1.29
C ASN A 39 12.58 5.55 2.36
N THR A 40 11.62 6.03 3.14
CA THR A 40 10.86 5.19 4.06
C THR A 40 10.01 4.20 3.28
N ARG A 41 9.58 3.14 3.97
CA ARG A 41 8.74 2.11 3.36
C ARG A 41 7.42 2.71 2.86
N ASN A 42 6.93 2.23 1.71
CA ASN A 42 5.61 2.62 1.22
C ASN A 42 4.50 2.05 2.14
N TRP A 43 3.80 2.95 2.83
CA TRP A 43 2.67 2.64 3.72
C TRP A 43 1.30 2.93 3.12
N GLN A 44 1.17 3.34 1.85
CA GLN A 44 -0.15 3.64 1.25
C GLN A 44 -1.03 2.38 1.17
N LEU A 45 -2.33 2.46 1.45
CA LEU A 45 -3.23 1.32 1.22
C LEU A 45 -3.59 1.25 -0.27
N ALA A 46 -3.59 0.05 -0.87
CA ALA A 46 -4.15 -0.12 -2.20
C ALA A 46 -5.68 -0.08 -2.11
N GLU A 47 -6.31 0.68 -3.00
CA GLU A 47 -7.76 0.88 -3.03
C GLU A 47 -8.47 -0.45 -3.33
N ALA A 48 -8.06 -1.12 -4.41
CA ALA A 48 -8.50 -2.44 -4.80
C ALA A 48 -7.32 -3.37 -5.10
N VAL A 49 -7.51 -4.67 -4.87
CA VAL A 49 -6.58 -5.73 -5.26
C VAL A 49 -7.41 -6.81 -5.92
N TYR A 50 -7.03 -7.17 -7.15
CA TYR A 50 -7.71 -8.20 -7.93
C TYR A 50 -6.86 -9.47 -7.91
N LEU A 51 -7.48 -10.62 -7.63
CA LEU A 51 -6.79 -11.92 -7.60
C LEU A 51 -6.40 -12.40 -9.00
N ASN A 52 -7.15 -11.99 -10.01
CA ASN A 52 -6.82 -12.10 -11.43
C ASN A 52 -7.16 -10.76 -12.09
N PRO A 53 -6.34 -10.26 -13.03
CA PRO A 53 -6.74 -9.12 -13.84
C PRO A 53 -8.04 -9.46 -14.59
N GLU A 54 -8.93 -8.48 -14.74
CA GLU A 54 -10.04 -8.57 -15.71
C GLU A 54 -9.42 -8.95 -17.05
N ARG A 55 -9.87 -10.07 -17.64
CA ARG A 55 -9.40 -10.45 -18.98
C ARG A 55 -9.75 -9.30 -19.92
N PRO A 56 -8.85 -8.84 -20.81
CA PRO A 56 -9.27 -7.95 -21.87
C PRO A 56 -10.43 -8.63 -22.60
N ASP A 57 -11.51 -7.89 -22.79
CA ASP A 57 -12.69 -8.37 -23.48
C ASP A 57 -12.23 -8.94 -24.83
N ALA A 58 -12.41 -10.24 -25.06
CA ALA A 58 -11.89 -10.90 -26.25
C ALA A 58 -12.46 -10.29 -27.55
N ARG A 59 -13.53 -9.50 -27.42
CA ARG A 59 -14.16 -8.73 -28.49
C ARG A 59 -13.37 -7.46 -28.88
N ALA A 60 -12.57 -6.88 -27.98
CA ALA A 60 -11.73 -5.71 -28.27
C ALA A 60 -10.40 -6.09 -28.95
N ALA A 61 -9.93 -7.34 -28.79
CA ALA A 61 -8.73 -7.86 -29.46
C ALA A 61 -8.98 -8.27 -30.93
N MET A 62 -10.22 -8.20 -31.42
CA MET A 62 -10.62 -8.59 -32.77
C MET A 62 -11.33 -7.45 -33.53
N ALA A 63 -10.98 -6.20 -33.22
CA ALA A 63 -11.23 -5.07 -34.09
C ALA A 63 -9.91 -4.74 -34.81
N CYS A 64 -9.74 -5.33 -36.00
CA CYS A 64 -8.78 -4.90 -37.02
C CYS A 64 -9.26 -3.61 -37.69
#